data_AF-A0A520EXC7-F1
#
_entry.id   AF-A0A520EXC7-F1
#
_cell.length_a   1.000
_cell.length_b   1.000
_cell.length_c   1.000
_cell.angle_alpha   90.00
_cell.angle_beta   90.00
_cell.angle_gamma   90.00
#
_symmetry.space_group_name_H-M   'P 1'
#
loop_
_entity.id
_entity.type
_entity.pdbx_description
1 polymer ?
#
loop_
_entity_poly.entity_id
_entity_poly.type
_entity_poly.pdbx_seq_one_letter_code
_entity_poly.pdbx_strand_id
1 'polypeptide(L)'
;MGLRQLLLDLPTACSRQEALYTAAADLHDRGLRGWRNLELRTTDPTSTASIRRFTFTYWHPATVPAAPPNLSYHVLWERMDQPARTALLRLAPATVVTAQIENALTRADAHDVLIRDPDGRYHLPRSLRLFLRALADEYR
;
A
#
# COMPACT_ATOMS: atom_id res chain seq x y z
N MET A 1 -19.42 4.93 -15.91
CA MET A 1 -18.09 4.48 -15.44
C MET A 1 -17.24 5.72 -15.25
N GLY A 2 -16.58 5.87 -14.11
CA GLY A 2 -15.69 7.01 -13.85
C GLY A 2 -14.23 6.57 -13.85
N LEU A 3 -13.34 7.39 -14.42
CA LEU A 3 -11.90 7.19 -14.31
C LEU A 3 -11.47 7.52 -12.87
N ARG A 4 -10.72 6.61 -12.26
CA ARG A 4 -10.18 6.72 -10.91
C ARG A 4 -8.67 6.54 -10.95
N GLN A 5 -8.02 7.01 -9.90
CA GLN A 5 -6.58 6.87 -9.70
C GLN A 5 -6.29 5.99 -8.49
N LEU A 6 -5.15 5.32 -8.53
CA LEU A 6 -4.54 4.61 -7.42
C LEU A 6 -3.07 5.00 -7.38
N LEU A 7 -2.61 5.49 -6.22
CA LEU A 7 -1.20 5.75 -5.96
C LEU A 7 -0.64 4.65 -5.07
N LEU A 8 0.51 4.08 -5.45
CA LEU A 8 1.25 3.12 -4.64
C LEU A 8 2.72 3.52 -4.53
N ASP A 9 3.26 3.49 -3.32
CA ASP A 9 4.69 3.61 -3.10
C ASP A 9 5.30 2.20 -3.17
N LEU A 10 6.11 1.92 -4.20
CA LEU A 10 6.66 0.59 -4.50
C LEU A 10 8.19 0.64 -4.66
N PRO A 11 8.89 -0.50 -4.53
CA PRO A 11 10.34 -0.56 -4.72
C PRO A 11 10.75 -0.07 -6.12
N THR A 12 11.88 0.64 -6.21
CA THR A 12 12.45 1.11 -7.49
C THR A 12 12.78 -0.05 -8.44
N ALA A 13 13.09 -1.24 -7.88
CA ALA A 13 13.35 -2.45 -8.64
C ALA A 13 12.07 -3.14 -9.18
N CYS A 14 10.88 -2.67 -8.83
CA CYS A 14 9.62 -3.29 -9.23
C CYS A 14 9.39 -3.10 -10.74
N SER A 15 9.24 -4.22 -11.47
CA SER A 15 8.94 -4.17 -12.90
C SER A 15 7.52 -3.62 -13.15
N ARG A 16 7.28 -3.10 -14.37
CA ARG A 16 5.94 -2.63 -14.76
C ARG A 16 4.86 -3.69 -14.56
N GLN A 17 5.15 -4.96 -14.85
CA GLN A 17 4.20 -6.05 -14.70
C GLN A 17 3.89 -6.36 -13.24
N GLU A 18 4.91 -6.40 -12.37
CA GLU A 18 4.72 -6.59 -10.93
C GLU A 18 3.96 -5.43 -10.30
N ALA A 19 4.22 -4.20 -10.75
CA ALA A 19 3.54 -3.01 -10.30
C ALA A 19 2.03 -3.07 -10.65
N LEU A 20 1.69 -3.44 -11.89
CA LEU A 20 0.30 -3.67 -12.31
C LEU A 20 -0.39 -4.80 -11.54
N TYR A 21 0.32 -5.92 -11.34
CA TYR A 21 -0.20 -7.04 -10.56
C TYR A 21 -0.48 -6.64 -9.10
N THR A 22 0.43 -5.85 -8.51
CA THR A 22 0.29 -5.35 -7.14
C THR A 22 -0.87 -4.36 -7.04
N ALA A 23 -1.02 -3.46 -8.00
CA ALA A 23 -2.15 -2.55 -8.08
C ALA A 23 -3.49 -3.28 -8.22
N ALA A 24 -3.56 -4.32 -9.05
CA ALA A 24 -4.75 -5.15 -9.18
C ALA A 24 -5.11 -5.89 -7.88
N ALA A 25 -4.11 -6.45 -7.18
CA ALA A 25 -4.29 -7.10 -5.89
C ALA A 25 -4.82 -6.11 -4.84
N ASP A 26 -4.21 -4.93 -4.73
CA ASP A 26 -4.65 -3.91 -3.78
C ASP A 26 -6.09 -3.43 -4.03
N LEU A 27 -6.51 -3.25 -5.29
CA LEU A 27 -7.90 -2.93 -5.62
C LEU A 27 -8.85 -4.05 -5.15
N HIS A 28 -8.47 -5.30 -5.40
CA HIS A 28 -9.26 -6.47 -5.01
C HIS A 28 -9.38 -6.59 -3.49
N ASP A 29 -8.26 -6.48 -2.78
CA ASP A 29 -8.16 -6.62 -1.34
C ASP A 29 -8.99 -5.52 -0.64
N ARG A 30 -9.02 -4.30 -1.21
CA ARG A 30 -9.88 -3.19 -0.74
C ARG A 30 -11.36 -3.36 -1.07
N GLY A 31 -11.76 -4.49 -1.64
CA GLY A 31 -13.15 -4.76 -2.00
C GLY A 31 -13.66 -3.97 -3.20
N LEU A 32 -12.78 -3.31 -3.96
CA LEU A 32 -13.17 -2.63 -5.20
C LEU A 32 -13.37 -3.71 -6.28
N ARG A 33 -14.64 -3.95 -6.63
CA ARG A 33 -15.05 -4.95 -7.62
C ARG A 33 -15.53 -4.26 -8.89
N GLY A 34 -15.36 -4.95 -10.03
CA GLY A 34 -15.89 -4.48 -11.32
C GLY A 34 -15.09 -3.34 -11.96
N TRP A 35 -13.89 -3.02 -11.46
CA TRP A 35 -12.96 -2.11 -12.12
C TRP A 35 -12.40 -2.72 -13.42
N ARG A 36 -11.98 -1.87 -14.36
CA ARG A 36 -11.42 -2.28 -15.67
C ARG A 36 -10.34 -1.32 -16.17
N ASN A 37 -9.56 -1.77 -17.15
CA ASN A 37 -8.46 -1.06 -17.82
C ASN A 37 -7.49 -0.40 -16.82
N LEU A 38 -6.94 -1.22 -15.92
CA LEU A 38 -5.87 -0.78 -15.03
C LEU A 38 -4.60 -0.51 -15.84
N GLU A 39 -4.11 0.72 -15.76
CA GLU A 39 -2.93 1.17 -16.48
C GLU A 39 -1.97 1.92 -15.56
N LEU A 40 -0.67 1.67 -15.72
CA LEU A 40 0.38 2.50 -15.13
C LEU A 40 0.55 3.76 -15.98
N ARG A 41 0.51 4.94 -15.34
CA ARG A 41 0.59 6.26 -15.99
C ARG A 41 1.94 6.92 -15.77
N THR A 42 2.37 7.04 -14.51
CA THR A 42 3.65 7.69 -14.17
C THR A 42 4.35 6.96 -13.03
N THR A 43 5.66 7.20 -12.94
CA THR A 43 6.50 6.79 -11.82
C THR A 43 7.34 7.98 -11.40
N ASP A 44 7.16 8.41 -10.16
CA ASP A 44 7.76 9.63 -9.62
C ASP A 44 8.77 9.29 -8.51
N PRO A 45 9.87 10.07 -8.38
CA PRO A 45 10.80 9.91 -7.27
C PRO A 45 10.14 10.19 -5.92
N THR A 46 10.60 9.51 -4.87
CA THR A 46 10.28 9.85 -3.47
C THR A 46 11.56 10.31 -2.75
N SER A 47 11.46 10.75 -1.48
CA SER A 47 12.66 11.10 -0.70
C SER A 47 13.48 9.86 -0.28
N THR A 48 12.91 8.66 -0.41
CA THR A 48 13.58 7.38 -0.19
C THR A 48 14.10 6.81 -1.51
N ALA A 49 15.40 6.55 -1.61
CA ALA A 49 16.04 6.12 -2.87
C ALA A 49 15.55 4.75 -3.37
N SER A 50 15.23 3.83 -2.45
CA SER A 50 14.71 2.50 -2.78
C SER A 50 13.23 2.48 -3.19
N ILE A 51 12.52 3.62 -3.09
CA ILE A 51 11.07 3.71 -3.33
C ILE A 51 10.73 4.73 -4.43
N ARG A 52 9.81 4.35 -5.31
CA ARG A 52 9.15 5.24 -6.28
C ARG A 52 7.65 5.27 -6.03
N ARG A 53 7.02 6.39 -6.38
CA ARG A 53 5.55 6.52 -6.38
C ARG A 53 5.02 6.15 -7.75
N PHE A 54 4.17 5.14 -7.83
CA PHE A 54 3.53 4.68 -9.06
C PHE A 54 2.10 5.21 -9.11
N THR A 55 1.74 5.86 -10.21
CA THR A 55 0.40 6.36 -10.47
C THR A 55 -0.32 5.46 -11.46
N PHE A 56 -1.42 4.86 -11.03
CA PHE A 56 -2.27 4.02 -11.86
C PHE A 56 -3.62 4.69 -12.12
N THR A 57 -4.23 4.38 -13.25
CA THR A 57 -5.62 4.73 -13.55
C THR A 57 -6.44 3.49 -13.87
N TYR A 58 -7.71 3.51 -13.51
CA TYR A 58 -8.67 2.45 -13.83
C TYR A 58 -10.09 3.02 -13.94
N TRP A 59 -10.97 2.33 -14.64
CA TRP A 59 -12.40 2.66 -14.69
C TRP A 59 -13.16 1.91 -13.60
N HIS A 60 -14.05 2.60 -12.89
CA HIS A 60 -14.90 2.02 -11.85
C HIS A 60 -16.38 2.38 -12.06
N PRO A 61 -17.33 1.50 -11.68
CA PRO A 61 -18.74 1.87 -11.59
C PRO A 61 -18.92 3.13 -10.75
N ALA A 62 -19.66 4.12 -11.26
CA ALA A 62 -19.74 5.47 -10.69
C ALA A 62 -20.54 5.55 -9.38
N THR A 63 -21.19 4.46 -8.97
CA THR A 63 -22.09 4.40 -7.81
C THR A 63 -21.39 4.16 -6.47
N VAL A 64 -20.07 3.98 -6.44
CA VAL A 64 -19.31 3.76 -5.20
C VAL A 64 -18.58 5.05 -4.79
N PRO A 65 -18.82 5.58 -3.56
CA PRO A 65 -18.31 6.89 -3.17
C PRO A 65 -16.81 6.94 -2.85
N ALA A 66 -16.17 5.82 -2.49
CA ALA A 66 -14.80 5.86 -2.03
C ALA A 66 -13.82 5.56 -3.17
N ALA A 67 -13.06 6.57 -3.60
CA ALA A 67 -11.75 6.30 -4.18
C ALA A 67 -10.92 5.56 -3.12
N PRO A 68 -10.09 4.56 -3.49
CA PRO A 68 -9.15 3.98 -2.56
C PRO A 68 -8.34 5.13 -1.94
N PRO A 69 -8.11 5.15 -0.62
CA PRO A 69 -7.28 6.17 -0.02
C PRO A 69 -5.94 6.12 -0.75
N ASN A 70 -5.55 7.27 -1.31
CA ASN A 70 -4.24 7.48 -1.92
C ASN A 70 -3.18 7.39 -0.81
N LEU A 71 -2.86 6.17 -0.42
CA LEU A 71 -1.98 5.90 0.71
C LEU A 71 -0.55 6.06 0.25
N SER A 72 0.03 7.22 0.56
CA SER A 72 1.47 7.35 0.51
C SER A 72 2.08 6.71 1.75
N TYR A 73 2.56 5.48 1.61
CA TYR A 73 3.31 4.78 2.65
C TYR A 73 4.55 5.55 3.06
N HIS A 74 5.12 6.33 2.16
CA HIS A 74 6.22 7.22 2.48
C HIS A 74 5.84 8.29 3.52
N VAL A 75 4.72 9.00 3.33
CA VAL A 75 4.22 9.99 4.31
C VAL A 75 3.88 9.31 5.65
N LEU A 76 3.30 8.12 5.60
CA LEU A 76 3.02 7.31 6.78
C LEU A 76 4.31 6.91 7.51
N TRP A 77 5.35 6.51 6.78
CA TRP A 77 6.66 6.17 7.32
C TRP A 77 7.29 7.38 8.02
N GLU A 78 7.22 8.56 7.43
CA GLU A 78 7.72 9.82 8.02
C GLU A 78 7.00 10.18 9.32
N ARG A 79 5.68 9.94 9.42
CA ARG A 79 4.89 10.21 10.64
C ARG A 79 5.15 9.23 11.78
N MET A 80 5.72 8.06 11.51
CA MET A 80 5.97 7.04 12.53
C MET A 80 7.20 7.33 13.38
N ASP A 81 7.09 7.06 14.68
CA ASP A 81 8.22 7.07 15.60
C ASP A 81 9.18 5.90 15.33
N GLN A 82 10.43 6.02 15.82
CA GLN A 82 11.45 5.00 15.61
C GLN A 82 11.04 3.60 16.14
N PRO A 83 10.35 3.46 17.30
CA PRO A 83 9.80 2.18 17.73
C PRO A 83 8.79 1.57 16.77
N ALA A 84 7.85 2.34 16.22
CA ALA A 84 6.86 1.87 15.25
C ALA A 84 7.51 1.43 13.93
N ARG A 85 8.47 2.22 13.43
CA ARG A 85 9.28 1.87 12.26
C ARG A 85 10.02 0.54 12.47
N THR A 86 10.67 0.39 13.62
CA THR A 86 11.41 -0.84 13.97
C THR A 86 10.47 -2.06 14.06
N ALA A 87 9.30 -1.90 14.66
CA ALA A 87 8.30 -2.96 14.75
C ALA A 87 7.83 -3.39 13.36
N LEU A 88 7.53 -2.44 12.47
CA LEU A 88 7.09 -2.75 11.11
C LEU A 88 8.17 -3.40 10.23
N LEU A 89 9.43 -2.97 10.33
CA LEU A 89 10.53 -3.58 9.56
C LEU A 89 10.77 -5.03 9.94
N ARG A 90 10.70 -5.37 11.24
CA ARG A 90 10.80 -6.76 11.71
C ARG A 90 9.71 -7.67 11.16
N LEU A 91 8.64 -7.08 10.64
CA LEU A 91 7.43 -7.75 10.18
C LEU A 91 7.26 -7.70 8.66
N ALA A 92 8.24 -7.15 7.91
CA ALA A 92 8.30 -7.27 6.45
C ALA A 92 8.08 -8.70 5.91
N PRO A 93 8.54 -9.79 6.58
CA PRO A 93 8.23 -11.15 6.13
C PRO A 93 6.85 -11.69 6.59
N ALA A 94 6.16 -11.02 7.51
CA ALA A 94 4.90 -11.49 8.09
C ALA A 94 3.67 -11.07 7.28
N THR A 95 2.70 -11.97 7.15
CA THR A 95 1.41 -11.71 6.48
C THR A 95 0.27 -11.38 7.45
N VAL A 96 0.42 -11.72 8.73
CA VAL A 96 -0.62 -11.57 9.76
C VAL A 96 -0.38 -10.31 10.58
N VAL A 97 -1.43 -9.50 10.78
CA VAL A 97 -1.41 -8.33 11.66
C VAL A 97 -1.57 -8.80 13.10
N THR A 98 -0.59 -8.48 13.96
CA THR A 98 -0.67 -8.70 15.40
C THR A 98 -1.24 -7.47 16.10
N ALA A 99 -1.72 -7.62 17.35
CA ALA A 99 -2.18 -6.48 18.15
C ALA A 99 -1.12 -5.37 18.30
N GLN A 100 0.17 -5.74 18.28
CA GLN A 100 1.27 -4.76 18.30
C GLN A 100 1.32 -3.91 17.02
N ILE A 101 1.06 -4.51 15.85
CA ILE A 101 0.99 -3.80 14.56
C ILE A 101 -0.22 -2.88 14.54
N GLU A 102 -1.37 -3.39 14.94
CA GLU A 102 -2.61 -2.62 15.00
C GLU A 102 -2.43 -1.40 15.92
N ASN A 103 -1.81 -1.58 17.09
CA ASN A 103 -1.49 -0.49 18.01
C ASN A 103 -0.46 0.50 17.45
N ALA A 104 0.55 0.03 16.70
CA ALA A 104 1.54 0.91 16.07
C ALA A 104 0.91 1.76 14.95
N LEU A 105 0.08 1.15 14.11
CA LEU A 105 -0.65 1.84 13.03
C LEU A 105 -1.72 2.79 13.57
N THR A 106 -2.42 2.40 14.64
CA THR A 106 -3.40 3.29 15.31
C THR A 106 -2.71 4.52 15.89
N ARG A 107 -1.56 4.36 16.57
CA ARG A 107 -0.77 5.50 17.07
C ARG A 107 -0.23 6.41 15.97
N ALA A 108 0.04 5.84 14.79
CA ALA A 108 0.49 6.57 13.62
C ALA A 108 -0.67 7.17 12.79
N ASP A 109 -1.93 7.06 13.25
CA ASP A 109 -3.11 7.53 12.52
C ASP A 109 -3.16 6.93 11.09
N ALA A 110 -2.86 5.63 11.04
CA ALA A 110 -2.59 4.86 9.83
C ALA A 110 -3.38 3.55 9.81
N HIS A 111 -4.41 3.40 10.63
CA HIS A 111 -5.19 2.16 10.70
C HIS A 111 -5.90 1.84 9.37
N ASP A 112 -6.26 2.86 8.59
CA ASP A 112 -6.93 2.73 7.29
C ASP A 112 -6.08 2.06 6.20
N VAL A 113 -4.79 1.81 6.47
CA VAL A 113 -3.95 1.02 5.56
C VAL A 113 -4.21 -0.47 5.68
N LEU A 114 -4.77 -0.91 6.80
CA LEU A 114 -5.09 -2.30 7.03
C LEU A 114 -6.30 -2.71 6.20
N ILE A 115 -6.23 -3.92 5.68
CA ILE A 115 -7.32 -4.51 4.94
C ILE A 115 -8.02 -5.49 5.85
N ARG A 116 -9.34 -5.32 5.99
CA ARG A 116 -10.17 -6.25 6.73
C ARG A 116 -10.66 -7.35 5.80
N ASP A 117 -10.33 -8.60 6.12
CA ASP A 117 -10.83 -9.76 5.38
C ASP A 117 -12.33 -10.03 5.71
N PRO A 118 -13.00 -10.90 4.95
CA PRO A 118 -14.39 -11.27 5.23
C PRO A 118 -14.62 -11.91 6.61
N ASP A 119 -13.57 -12.54 7.17
CA ASP A 119 -13.60 -13.17 8.49
C ASP A 119 -13.39 -12.15 9.64
N GLY A 120 -13.21 -10.87 9.30
CA GLY A 120 -13.07 -9.76 10.24
C GLY A 120 -11.65 -9.53 10.76
N ARG A 121 -10.65 -10.26 10.27
CA ARG A 121 -9.22 -10.12 10.59
C ARG A 121 -8.55 -9.08 9.70
N TYR A 122 -7.56 -8.40 10.26
CA TYR A 122 -6.76 -7.43 9.52
C TYR A 122 -5.51 -8.09 8.91
N HIS A 123 -5.15 -7.66 7.70
CA HIS A 123 -3.91 -8.02 7.04
C HIS A 123 -3.26 -6.82 6.35
N LEU A 124 -1.97 -6.95 6.06
CA LEU A 124 -1.19 -5.92 5.36
C LEU A 124 -1.39 -6.07 3.84
N PRO A 125 -1.72 -4.97 3.12
CA PRO A 125 -1.76 -4.98 1.65
C PRO A 125 -0.44 -5.47 1.06
N ARG A 126 -0.50 -6.02 -0.15
CA ARG A 126 0.71 -6.48 -0.85
C ARG A 126 1.68 -5.33 -1.09
N SER A 127 1.18 -4.16 -1.47
CA SER A 127 1.99 -2.97 -1.71
C SER A 127 2.77 -2.53 -0.47
N LEU A 128 2.12 -2.47 0.71
CA LEU A 128 2.79 -2.14 1.98
C LEU A 128 3.87 -3.15 2.36
N ARG A 129 3.65 -4.45 2.11
CA ARG A 129 4.68 -5.48 2.35
C ARG A 129 5.91 -5.30 1.46
N LEU A 130 5.71 -4.97 0.17
CA LEU A 130 6.80 -4.68 -0.75
C LEU A 130 7.57 -3.42 -0.33
N PHE A 131 6.86 -2.38 0.09
CA PHE A 131 7.45 -1.16 0.64
C PHE A 131 8.32 -1.45 1.87
N LEU A 132 7.77 -2.15 2.88
CA LEU A 132 8.51 -2.49 4.10
C LEU A 132 9.74 -3.35 3.82
N ARG A 133 9.66 -4.26 2.85
CA ARG A 133 10.80 -5.10 2.44
C ARG A 133 11.92 -4.26 1.83
N ALA A 134 11.59 -3.34 0.92
CA ALA A 134 12.61 -2.47 0.32
C ALA A 134 13.29 -1.57 1.35
N LEU A 135 12.54 -1.04 2.31
CA LEU A 135 13.12 -0.30 3.43
C LEU A 135 14.00 -1.18 4.32
N ALA A 136 13.57 -2.41 4.63
CA ALA A 136 14.37 -3.33 5.44
C ALA A 136 15.71 -3.69 4.78
N ASP A 137 15.73 -3.80 3.45
CA ASP A 137 16.95 -4.03 2.68
C ASP A 137 17.87 -2.78 2.63
N GLU A 138 17.30 -1.56 2.67
CA GLU A 138 18.07 -0.29 2.69
C GLU A 138 18.69 0.01 4.06
N TYR A 139 18.00 -0.34 5.15
CA TYR A 139 18.47 -0.10 6.54
C TYR A 139 19.27 -1.26 7.14
N ARG A 140 19.65 -2.26 6.34
CA ARG A 140 20.45 -3.42 6.76
C ARG A 140 21.94 -3.12 6.73
#